data_AF-A0A1A7BYB3-F1
#
_entry.id   AF-A0A1A7BYB3-F1
#
_cell.length_a   1.000
_cell.length_b   1.000
_cell.length_c   1.000
_cell.angle_alpha   90.00
_cell.angle_beta   90.00
_cell.angle_gamma   90.00
#
_symmetry.space_group_name_H-M   'P 1'
#
loop_
_entity.id
_entity.type
_entity.pdbx_description
1 polymer ?
#
loop_
_entity_poly.entity_id
_entity_poly.type
_entity_poly.pdbx_seq_one_letter_code
_entity_poly.pdbx_strand_id
1 'polypeptide(L)'
;MSLYANYIEALIKGPVATGTYVEDGKTLVVENMGQIFAPYKSKQKEIGIKYDSGKLGMSAALFTTDKPLLAVSGKRAELSGNQRNQGLELSLFGTPMSGVRFIGGLTWLDTEQSGSNKPENNGNKVIGAPETQLSISGEWDLPNVKGLSLNARTVYTSTQYADLANTKQLPSWTRLDIGARYLTNLAGRDVTLRARIDNVTDRNYWSSAVALFDSGSLVLASPRTVVVSATVAF
;
A
#
# COMPACT_ATOMS: atom_id res chain seq x y z
N MET A 1 -12.74 1.07 24.80
CA MET A 1 -12.26 2.15 23.90
C MET A 1 -10.93 2.64 24.44
N SER A 2 -9.96 2.86 23.56
CA SER A 2 -8.61 3.29 23.93
C SER A 2 -8.14 4.40 22.99
N LEU A 3 -7.50 5.41 23.54
CA LEU A 3 -6.82 6.47 22.81
C LEU A 3 -5.31 6.26 22.95
N TYR A 4 -4.55 6.61 21.93
CA TYR A 4 -3.10 6.55 21.99
C TYR A 4 -2.46 7.66 21.15
N ALA A 5 -1.20 7.97 21.49
CA ALA A 5 -0.32 8.80 20.70
C ALA A 5 1.08 8.19 20.75
N ASN A 6 1.83 8.29 19.66
CA ASN A 6 3.23 7.84 19.64
C ASN A 6 4.11 8.78 18.79
N TYR A 7 5.40 8.74 19.12
CA TYR A 7 6.49 9.22 18.29
C TYR A 7 7.52 8.10 18.21
N ILE A 8 7.94 7.75 17.01
CA ILE A 8 8.95 6.71 16.80
C ILE A 8 9.91 7.10 15.70
N GLU A 9 11.15 6.62 15.83
CA GLU A 9 12.17 6.78 14.81
C GLU A 9 12.59 5.40 14.28
N ALA A 10 12.69 5.28 12.96
CA ALA A 10 13.24 4.11 12.30
C ALA A 10 14.63 4.46 11.74
N LEU A 11 15.63 3.64 12.05
CA LEU A 11 16.96 3.77 11.49
C LEU A 11 17.02 3.05 10.14
N ILE A 12 17.28 3.80 9.07
CA ILE A 12 17.33 3.28 7.71
C ILE A 12 18.78 3.34 7.22
N LYS A 13 19.22 2.28 6.53
CA LYS A 13 20.53 2.26 5.86
C LYS A 13 20.66 3.48 4.94
N GLY A 14 21.75 4.23 5.06
CA GLY A 14 22.01 5.36 4.18
C GLY A 14 22.16 4.91 2.72
N PRO A 15 21.64 5.68 1.76
CA PRO A 15 21.80 5.36 0.35
C PRO A 15 23.26 5.52 -0.07
N VAL A 16 23.56 5.03 -1.27
CA VAL A 16 24.82 5.33 -1.96
C VAL A 16 24.62 6.62 -2.75
N ALA A 17 25.54 7.56 -2.63
CA ALA A 17 25.57 8.80 -3.39
C ALA A 17 25.53 8.50 -4.89
N THR A 18 24.55 9.10 -5.55
CA THR A 18 24.28 9.03 -6.98
C THR A 18 23.61 10.33 -7.41
N GLY A 19 23.62 10.60 -8.70
CA GLY A 19 23.01 11.80 -9.28
C GLY A 19 23.95 12.50 -10.24
N THR A 20 23.39 13.50 -10.91
CA THR A 20 24.09 14.34 -11.88
C THR A 20 23.76 15.80 -11.64
N TYR A 21 24.68 16.70 -11.98
CA TYR A 21 24.45 18.14 -12.01
C TYR A 21 24.80 18.69 -13.40
N VAL A 22 24.38 19.92 -13.68
CA VAL A 22 24.69 20.61 -14.93
C VAL A 22 25.64 21.78 -14.63
N GLU A 23 26.77 21.81 -15.32
CA GLU A 23 27.75 22.90 -15.29
C GLU A 23 28.19 23.19 -16.72
N ASP A 24 28.16 24.46 -17.13
CA ASP A 24 28.48 24.90 -18.51
C ASP A 24 27.73 24.13 -19.61
N GLY A 25 26.45 23.79 -19.35
CA GLY A 25 25.61 23.05 -20.29
C GLY A 25 25.96 21.56 -20.44
N LYS A 26 26.90 21.05 -19.63
CA LYS A 26 27.28 19.63 -19.60
C LYS A 26 26.70 18.95 -18.37
N THR A 27 26.15 17.76 -18.55
CA THR A 27 25.74 16.90 -17.43
C THR A 27 26.97 16.17 -16.88
N LEU A 28 27.28 16.41 -15.62
CA LEU A 28 28.39 15.82 -14.88
C LEU A 28 27.85 14.95 -13.74
N VAL A 29 28.63 13.94 -13.35
CA VAL A 29 28.33 13.11 -12.17
C VAL A 29 28.77 13.81 -10.89
N VAL A 30 28.04 13.59 -9.79
CA VAL A 30 28.40 14.17 -8.49
C VAL A 30 29.79 13.74 -8.02
N GLU A 31 30.54 14.63 -7.39
CA GLU A 31 31.93 14.42 -6.95
C GLU A 31 32.09 13.28 -5.93
N ASN A 32 31.03 12.99 -5.18
CA ASN A 32 31.02 11.94 -4.16
C ASN A 32 30.27 10.69 -4.60
N MET A 33 30.14 10.44 -5.90
CA MET A 33 29.51 9.23 -6.43
C MET A 33 30.11 7.97 -5.79
N GLY A 34 29.25 7.06 -5.32
CA GLY A 34 29.69 5.85 -4.63
C GLY A 34 29.91 6.01 -3.11
N GLN A 35 29.90 7.23 -2.56
CA GLN A 35 29.94 7.45 -1.11
C GLN A 35 28.72 6.81 -0.45
N ILE A 36 28.94 6.00 0.57
CA ILE A 36 27.85 5.43 1.39
C ILE A 36 27.51 6.44 2.50
N PHE A 37 26.26 6.90 2.55
CA PHE A 37 25.81 7.76 3.64
C PHE A 37 25.65 6.98 4.95
N ALA A 38 25.86 7.66 6.07
CA ALA A 38 25.49 7.12 7.37
C ALA A 38 23.98 6.81 7.40
N PRO A 39 23.55 5.80 8.21
CA PRO A 39 22.14 5.58 8.44
C PRO A 39 21.43 6.86 8.89
N TYR A 40 20.22 7.07 8.37
CA TYR A 40 19.40 8.22 8.72
C TYR A 40 18.13 7.77 9.46
N LYS A 41 17.49 8.72 10.14
CA LYS A 41 16.26 8.46 10.89
C LYS A 41 15.05 8.90 10.08
N SER A 42 14.11 7.99 9.85
CA SER A 42 12.74 8.34 9.50
C SER A 42 11.94 8.55 10.79
N LYS A 43 11.10 9.57 10.82
CA LYS A 43 10.39 10.00 12.04
C LYS A 43 8.90 9.90 11.78
N GLN A 44 8.17 9.20 12.65
CA GLN A 44 6.72 9.08 12.58
C GLN A 44 6.08 9.64 13.85
N LYS A 45 4.98 10.36 13.64
CA LYS A 45 4.05 10.81 14.68
C LYS A 45 2.70 10.20 14.36
N GLU A 46 2.01 9.71 15.38
CA GLU A 46 0.69 9.09 15.21
C GLU A 46 -0.19 9.36 16.41
N ILE A 47 -1.46 9.63 16.14
CA ILE A 47 -2.52 9.65 17.14
C ILE A 47 -3.66 8.77 16.66
N GLY A 48 -4.29 8.05 17.57
CA GLY A 48 -5.37 7.16 17.14
C GLY A 48 -6.29 6.72 18.25
N ILE A 49 -7.37 6.10 17.80
CA ILE A 49 -8.43 5.54 18.62
C ILE A 49 -8.66 4.10 18.22
N LYS A 50 -8.92 3.26 19.21
CA LYS A 50 -9.33 1.87 19.04
C LYS A 50 -10.60 1.62 19.82
N TYR A 51 -11.55 0.94 19.19
CA TYR A 51 -12.79 0.53 19.79
C TYR A 51 -13.00 -0.96 19.56
N ASP A 52 -13.46 -1.64 20.59
CA ASP A 52 -13.79 -3.06 20.54
C ASP A 52 -15.07 -3.26 21.37
N SER A 53 -16.08 -3.86 20.75
CA SER A 53 -17.36 -4.22 21.37
C SER A 53 -17.50 -5.73 21.63
N GLY A 54 -16.44 -6.50 21.39
CA GLY A 54 -16.40 -7.96 21.41
C GLY A 54 -16.87 -8.59 20.09
N LYS A 55 -17.84 -7.98 19.40
CA LYS A 55 -18.30 -8.42 18.06
C LYS A 55 -17.70 -7.61 16.92
N LEU A 56 -17.40 -6.34 17.18
CA LEU A 56 -16.89 -5.38 16.20
C LEU A 56 -15.69 -4.66 16.78
N GLY A 57 -14.60 -4.68 16.04
CA GLY A 57 -13.39 -3.91 16.27
C GLY A 57 -13.25 -2.80 15.22
N MET A 58 -12.83 -1.62 15.66
CA MET A 58 -12.56 -0.46 14.81
C MET A 58 -11.28 0.22 15.27
N SER A 59 -10.51 0.75 14.32
CA SER A 59 -9.48 1.73 14.63
C SER A 59 -9.47 2.87 13.63
N ALA A 60 -9.07 4.04 14.11
CA ALA A 60 -8.79 5.20 13.28
C ALA A 60 -7.48 5.84 13.75
N ALA A 61 -6.64 6.27 12.83
CA ALA A 61 -5.37 6.92 13.13
C ALA A 61 -5.10 8.07 12.16
N LEU A 62 -4.46 9.12 12.67
CA LEU A 62 -3.82 10.17 11.90
C LEU A 62 -2.31 10.04 12.08
N PHE A 63 -1.56 10.08 10.99
CA PHE A 63 -0.11 9.92 11.03
C PHE A 63 0.61 10.92 10.15
N THR A 64 1.89 11.13 10.47
CA THR A 64 2.85 11.84 9.62
C THR A 64 4.20 11.16 9.75
N THR A 65 4.81 10.86 8.61
CA THR A 65 6.12 10.23 8.50
C THR A 65 7.02 11.06 7.60
N ASP A 66 8.14 11.53 8.14
CA ASP A 66 9.18 12.23 7.39
C ASP A 66 10.34 11.26 7.10
N LYS A 67 10.86 11.33 5.87
CA LYS A 67 12.00 10.54 5.40
C LYS A 67 12.94 11.43 4.59
N PRO A 68 14.22 11.56 5.00
CA PRO A 68 15.24 12.17 4.15
C PRO A 68 15.30 11.54 2.76
N LEU A 69 15.53 12.38 1.75
CA LEU A 69 15.76 12.00 0.37
C LEU A 69 17.15 12.44 -0.06
N LEU A 70 17.74 11.65 -0.95
CA LEU A 70 18.96 12.05 -1.62
C LEU A 70 18.64 13.18 -2.60
N ALA A 71 19.43 14.25 -2.50
CA ALA A 71 19.38 15.40 -3.37
C ALA A 71 20.81 15.81 -3.80
N VAL A 72 20.94 16.66 -4.82
CA VAL A 72 22.20 17.16 -5.36
C VAL A 72 22.27 18.64 -5.02
N SER A 73 23.29 19.01 -4.28
CA SER A 73 23.56 20.37 -3.81
C SER A 73 24.93 20.79 -4.33
N GLY A 74 24.94 21.77 -5.23
CA GLY A 74 26.16 22.13 -5.99
C GLY A 74 26.67 20.95 -6.81
N LYS A 75 27.88 20.47 -6.52
CA LYS A 75 28.55 19.36 -7.23
C LYS A 75 28.47 18.02 -6.49
N ARG A 76 27.74 17.95 -5.37
CA ARG A 76 27.71 16.79 -4.47
C ARG A 76 26.30 16.28 -4.25
N ALA A 77 26.15 14.97 -4.04
CA ALA A 77 24.92 14.41 -3.49
C ALA A 77 24.92 14.56 -1.97
N GLU A 78 23.74 14.84 -1.39
CA GLU A 78 23.50 15.09 0.03
C GLU A 78 22.12 14.55 0.43
N LEU A 79 21.90 14.26 1.72
CA LEU A 79 20.57 13.91 2.26
C LEU A 79 19.81 15.17 2.68
N SER A 80 19.67 16.13 1.78
CA SER A 80 19.03 17.43 2.03
C SER A 80 17.56 17.49 1.61
N GLY A 81 17.08 16.51 0.84
CA GLY A 81 15.67 16.40 0.47
C GLY A 81 14.83 15.77 1.58
N ASN A 82 13.52 15.94 1.51
CA ASN A 82 12.58 15.31 2.43
C ASN A 82 11.32 14.84 1.70
N GLN A 83 10.91 13.62 2.01
CA GLN A 83 9.60 13.08 1.68
C GLN A 83 8.75 13.07 2.94
N ARG A 84 7.58 13.72 2.88
CA ARG A 84 6.56 13.64 3.93
C ARG A 84 5.39 12.81 3.44
N ASN A 85 4.99 11.85 4.26
CA ASN A 85 3.80 11.03 4.07
C ASN A 85 2.88 11.25 5.26
N GLN A 86 1.74 11.90 5.06
CA GLN A 86 0.75 12.11 6.10
C GLN A 86 -0.58 11.53 5.67
N GLY A 87 -1.41 11.13 6.62
CA GLY A 87 -2.63 10.47 6.24
C GLY A 87 -3.53 10.07 7.39
N LEU A 88 -4.62 9.45 6.97
CA LEU A 88 -5.64 8.88 7.83
C LEU A 88 -5.81 7.41 7.47
N GLU A 89 -5.86 6.55 8.49
CA GLU A 89 -6.17 5.14 8.34
C GLU A 89 -7.40 4.78 9.16
N LEU A 90 -8.31 4.04 8.53
CA LEU A 90 -9.48 3.45 9.16
C LEU A 90 -9.40 1.94 8.98
N SER A 91 -9.71 1.18 10.02
CA SER A 91 -9.95 -0.25 9.90
C SER A 91 -11.19 -0.64 10.69
N LEU A 92 -11.90 -1.62 10.17
CA LEU A 92 -13.13 -2.12 10.75
C LEU A 92 -13.19 -3.64 10.50
N PHE A 93 -13.46 -4.43 11.53
CA PHE A 93 -13.50 -5.90 11.42
C PHE A 93 -14.44 -6.52 12.45
N GLY A 94 -14.87 -7.74 12.19
CA GLY A 94 -15.56 -8.56 13.18
C GLY A 94 -16.72 -9.39 12.62
N THR A 95 -17.64 -9.74 13.52
CA THR A 95 -18.80 -10.60 13.28
C THR A 95 -20.08 -9.91 13.75
N PRO A 96 -20.69 -9.02 12.93
CA PRO A 96 -21.85 -8.23 13.35
C PRO A 96 -23.06 -9.10 13.69
N MET A 97 -23.18 -10.25 13.03
CA MET A 97 -24.22 -11.25 13.26
C MET A 97 -23.67 -12.66 13.06
N SER A 98 -24.40 -13.66 13.54
CA SER A 98 -24.02 -15.07 13.39
C SER A 98 -23.85 -15.41 11.90
N GLY A 99 -22.75 -16.10 11.58
CA GLY A 99 -22.44 -16.51 10.22
C GLY A 99 -21.91 -15.39 9.31
N VAL A 100 -21.81 -14.14 9.76
CA VAL A 100 -21.24 -13.04 8.94
C VAL A 100 -19.94 -12.56 9.55
N ARG A 101 -18.90 -12.52 8.70
CA ARG A 101 -17.59 -11.96 9.02
C ARG A 101 -17.29 -10.85 8.03
N PHE A 102 -16.62 -9.80 8.48
CA PHE A 102 -16.06 -8.82 7.58
C PHE A 102 -14.74 -8.27 8.11
N ILE A 103 -13.95 -7.74 7.18
CA ILE A 103 -12.76 -6.95 7.45
C ILE A 103 -12.64 -5.90 6.36
N GLY A 104 -12.34 -4.68 6.76
CA GLY A 104 -12.22 -3.55 5.87
C GLY A 104 -11.18 -2.56 6.36
N GLY A 105 -10.57 -1.86 5.42
CA GLY A 105 -9.67 -0.75 5.71
C GLY A 105 -9.70 0.30 4.61
N LEU A 106 -9.52 1.55 5.02
CA LEU A 106 -9.38 2.71 4.13
C LEU A 106 -8.16 3.50 4.56
N THR A 107 -7.36 3.92 3.59
CA THR A 107 -6.24 4.84 3.79
C THR A 107 -6.43 6.05 2.90
N TRP A 108 -6.34 7.24 3.48
CA TRP A 108 -6.15 8.49 2.76
C TRP A 108 -4.69 8.94 2.89
N LEU A 109 -3.99 8.89 1.76
CA LEU A 109 -2.60 9.18 1.44
C LEU A 109 -2.32 10.63 1.00
N ASP A 110 -1.65 11.48 1.78
CA ASP A 110 -1.04 12.70 1.25
C ASP A 110 0.49 12.59 1.30
N THR A 111 1.12 12.65 0.12
CA THR A 111 2.58 12.59 0.01
C THR A 111 3.12 13.86 -0.62
N GLU A 112 4.27 14.31 -0.13
CA GLU A 112 4.95 15.48 -0.66
C GLU A 112 6.46 15.24 -0.65
N GLN A 113 7.13 15.60 -1.74
CA GLN A 113 8.59 15.68 -1.77
C GLN A 113 9.05 17.15 -1.79
N SER A 114 10.14 17.44 -1.10
CA SER A 114 10.72 18.77 -0.97
C SER A 114 12.25 18.67 -0.94
N GLY A 115 12.94 19.77 -1.25
CA GLY A 115 14.41 19.78 -1.29
C GLY A 115 15.01 18.77 -2.27
N SER A 116 14.30 18.44 -3.35
CA SER A 116 14.74 17.45 -4.34
C SER A 116 15.82 18.01 -5.29
N ASN A 117 16.45 17.13 -6.09
CA ASN A 117 17.44 17.48 -7.14
C ASN A 117 16.96 18.55 -8.12
N LYS A 118 15.65 18.60 -8.33
CA LYS A 118 14.99 19.47 -9.30
C LYS A 118 14.01 20.33 -8.52
N PRO A 119 14.32 21.60 -8.24
CA PRO A 119 13.43 22.46 -7.48
C PRO A 119 12.00 22.51 -8.04
N GLU A 120 11.81 22.33 -9.35
CA GLU A 120 10.49 22.23 -9.98
C GLU A 120 9.63 21.04 -9.50
N ASN A 121 10.24 20.03 -8.88
CA ASN A 121 9.55 18.84 -8.37
C ASN A 121 9.18 18.96 -6.89
N ASN A 122 9.54 20.06 -6.22
CA ASN A 122 9.16 20.29 -4.82
C ASN A 122 7.65 20.57 -4.73
N GLY A 123 6.97 19.97 -3.76
CA GLY A 123 5.51 20.00 -3.63
C GLY A 123 4.80 18.86 -4.38
N ASN A 124 5.50 18.12 -5.25
CA ASN A 124 4.91 17.02 -6.00
C ASN A 124 4.65 15.80 -5.12
N LYS A 125 3.66 15.02 -5.52
CA LYS A 125 3.33 13.71 -4.94
C LYS A 125 4.40 12.70 -5.31
N VAL A 126 4.58 11.73 -4.41
CA VAL A 126 5.51 10.62 -4.58
C VAL A 126 4.98 9.64 -5.64
N ILE A 127 5.88 9.17 -6.51
CA ILE A 127 5.55 8.15 -7.52
C ILE A 127 4.96 6.91 -6.85
N GLY A 128 3.88 6.39 -7.41
CA GLY A 128 3.29 5.13 -6.96
C GLY A 128 2.51 5.20 -5.64
N ALA A 129 2.34 6.40 -5.08
CA ALA A 129 1.57 6.62 -3.86
C ALA A 129 0.14 7.10 -4.20
N PRO A 130 -0.87 6.21 -4.21
CA PRO A 130 -2.26 6.62 -4.41
C PRO A 130 -2.79 7.38 -3.19
N GLU A 131 -3.59 8.42 -3.44
CA GLU A 131 -4.21 9.22 -2.38
C GLU A 131 -5.30 8.48 -1.61
N THR A 132 -5.96 7.49 -2.21
CA THR A 132 -6.98 6.70 -1.52
C THR A 132 -6.86 5.23 -1.87
N GLN A 133 -6.85 4.40 -0.84
CA GLN A 133 -6.91 2.95 -0.96
C GLN A 133 -8.02 2.41 -0.07
N LEU A 134 -8.77 1.46 -0.59
CA LEU A 134 -9.84 0.76 0.12
C LEU A 134 -9.71 -0.73 -0.15
N SER A 135 -9.83 -1.54 0.90
CA SER A 135 -9.98 -2.99 0.77
C SER A 135 -11.04 -3.44 1.75
N ILE A 136 -12.14 -3.99 1.25
CA ILE A 136 -13.22 -4.55 2.06
C ILE A 136 -13.47 -6.00 1.66
N SER A 137 -13.64 -6.87 2.63
CA SER A 137 -13.94 -8.29 2.44
C SER A 137 -15.04 -8.72 3.38
N GLY A 138 -15.98 -9.50 2.87
CA GLY A 138 -17.07 -10.10 3.63
C GLY A 138 -17.16 -11.59 3.37
N GLU A 139 -17.55 -12.33 4.40
CA GLU A 139 -17.86 -13.76 4.31
C GLU A 139 -19.19 -14.04 5.02
N TRP A 140 -20.02 -14.87 4.40
CA TRP A 140 -21.34 -15.25 4.87
C TRP A 140 -21.52 -16.77 4.83
N ASP A 141 -21.74 -17.37 5.99
CA ASP A 141 -22.16 -18.77 6.15
C ASP A 141 -23.64 -18.88 5.76
N LEU A 142 -23.93 -19.69 4.73
CA LEU A 142 -25.28 -19.88 4.26
C LEU A 142 -26.10 -20.67 5.30
N PRO A 143 -27.18 -20.09 5.87
CA PRO A 143 -27.95 -20.76 6.92
C PRO A 143 -28.57 -22.10 6.46
N ASN A 144 -28.91 -22.17 5.17
CA ASN A 144 -29.60 -23.32 4.59
C ASN A 144 -28.66 -24.42 4.06
N VAL A 145 -27.34 -24.17 4.06
CA VAL A 145 -26.35 -25.13 3.54
C VAL A 145 -25.20 -25.24 4.54
N LYS A 146 -25.32 -26.19 5.47
CA LYS A 146 -24.33 -26.42 6.53
C LYS A 146 -22.93 -26.60 5.95
N GLY A 147 -21.98 -25.80 6.44
CA GLY A 147 -20.58 -25.85 6.03
C GLY A 147 -20.24 -25.01 4.80
N LEU A 148 -21.21 -24.42 4.10
CA LEU A 148 -20.96 -23.54 2.95
C LEU A 148 -20.88 -22.07 3.38
N SER A 149 -19.79 -21.42 3.00
CA SER A 149 -19.57 -19.99 3.16
C SER A 149 -19.32 -19.35 1.79
N LEU A 150 -19.91 -18.19 1.53
CA LEU A 150 -19.62 -17.35 0.37
C LEU A 150 -18.78 -16.15 0.80
N ASN A 151 -17.83 -15.71 -0.01
CA ASN A 151 -17.06 -14.51 0.26
C ASN A 151 -16.93 -13.60 -0.98
N ALA A 152 -16.74 -12.32 -0.69
CA ALA A 152 -16.45 -11.31 -1.70
C ALA A 152 -15.43 -10.33 -1.14
N ARG A 153 -14.57 -9.82 -2.01
CA ARG A 153 -13.60 -8.77 -1.70
C ARG A 153 -13.61 -7.71 -2.79
N THR A 154 -13.69 -6.46 -2.36
CA THR A 154 -13.52 -5.30 -3.23
C THR A 154 -12.26 -4.55 -2.82
N VAL A 155 -11.41 -4.27 -3.79
CA VAL A 155 -10.21 -3.43 -3.63
C VAL A 155 -10.33 -2.24 -4.56
N TYR A 156 -10.03 -1.04 -4.07
CA TYR A 156 -9.95 0.18 -4.85
C TYR A 156 -8.65 0.91 -4.56
N THR A 157 -8.06 1.45 -5.64
CA THR A 157 -6.88 2.30 -5.58
C THR A 157 -7.14 3.50 -6.48
N SER A 158 -6.96 4.70 -5.93
CA SER A 158 -7.10 5.95 -6.67
C SER A 158 -6.00 6.11 -7.73
N THR A 159 -6.03 7.23 -8.44
CA THR A 159 -4.94 7.60 -9.34
C THR A 159 -3.61 7.70 -8.58
N GLN A 160 -2.52 7.53 -9.32
CA GLN A 160 -1.15 7.66 -8.81
C GLN A 160 -0.22 8.17 -9.89
N TYR A 161 0.78 8.96 -9.51
CA TYR A 161 1.76 9.47 -10.46
C TYR A 161 2.81 8.42 -10.81
N ALA A 162 3.30 8.47 -12.05
CA ALA A 162 4.30 7.57 -12.61
C ALA A 162 5.65 8.27 -12.88
N ASP A 163 5.77 9.56 -12.57
CA ASP A 163 6.98 10.37 -12.78
C ASP A 163 7.15 11.44 -11.69
N LEU A 164 8.40 11.89 -11.49
CA LEU A 164 8.73 12.88 -10.45
C LEU A 164 8.14 14.27 -10.73
N ALA A 165 7.90 14.58 -12.00
CA ALA A 165 7.30 15.83 -12.45
C ALA A 165 5.76 15.83 -12.32
N ASN A 166 5.16 14.71 -11.92
CA ASN A 166 3.71 14.55 -11.78
C ASN A 166 2.93 14.89 -13.09
N THR A 167 3.52 14.57 -14.24
CA THR A 167 2.88 14.78 -15.56
C THR A 167 2.25 13.51 -16.13
N LYS A 168 2.62 12.35 -15.59
CA LYS A 168 2.09 11.03 -15.98
C LYS A 168 1.33 10.43 -14.82
N GLN A 169 0.07 10.07 -15.06
CA GLN A 169 -0.82 9.53 -14.04
C GLN A 169 -1.42 8.21 -14.50
N LEU A 170 -1.46 7.22 -13.60
CA LEU A 170 -2.23 6.00 -13.79
C LEU A 170 -3.69 6.25 -13.38
N PRO A 171 -4.66 5.75 -14.16
CA PRO A 171 -6.06 5.83 -13.78
C PRO A 171 -6.33 5.00 -12.52
N SER A 172 -7.36 5.38 -11.77
CA SER A 172 -7.84 4.58 -10.65
C SER A 172 -8.41 3.25 -11.14
N TRP A 173 -8.46 2.27 -10.23
CA TRP A 173 -8.98 0.96 -10.53
C TRP A 173 -9.71 0.35 -9.34
N THR A 174 -10.68 -0.51 -9.66
CA THR A 174 -11.43 -1.31 -8.69
C THR A 174 -11.39 -2.77 -9.14
N ARG A 175 -11.12 -3.67 -8.20
CA ARG A 175 -11.15 -5.11 -8.41
C ARG A 175 -12.17 -5.77 -7.50
N LEU A 176 -12.98 -6.66 -8.06
CA LEU A 176 -13.90 -7.54 -7.33
C LEU A 176 -13.40 -8.98 -7.43
N ASP A 177 -13.28 -9.62 -6.28
CA ASP A 177 -12.96 -11.04 -6.13
C ASP A 177 -14.15 -11.72 -5.42
N ILE A 178 -14.49 -12.95 -5.82
CA ILE A 178 -15.53 -13.76 -5.17
C ILE A 178 -15.03 -15.17 -4.91
N GLY A 179 -15.62 -15.84 -3.92
CA GLY A 179 -15.29 -17.22 -3.64
C GLY A 179 -16.30 -17.93 -2.77
N ALA A 180 -16.06 -19.23 -2.63
CA ALA A 180 -16.82 -20.12 -1.79
C ALA A 180 -15.88 -21.05 -1.04
N ARG A 181 -16.27 -21.39 0.19
CA ARG A 181 -15.63 -22.41 1.03
C ARG A 181 -16.68 -23.40 1.47
N TYR A 182 -16.36 -24.70 1.38
CA TYR A 182 -17.24 -25.76 1.84
C TYR A 182 -16.50 -26.69 2.79
N LEU A 183 -16.96 -26.74 4.05
CA LEU A 183 -16.52 -27.69 5.06
C LEU A 183 -17.45 -28.90 5.04
N THR A 184 -16.89 -30.08 4.81
CA THR A 184 -17.64 -31.33 4.77
C THR A 184 -16.83 -32.47 5.36
N ASN A 185 -17.48 -33.61 5.62
CA ASN A 185 -16.82 -34.84 6.00
C ASN A 185 -16.95 -35.84 4.85
N LEU A 186 -15.81 -36.33 4.36
CA LEU A 186 -15.74 -37.31 3.28
C LEU A 186 -14.94 -38.51 3.76
N ALA A 187 -15.58 -39.69 3.73
CA ALA A 187 -14.99 -40.96 4.17
C ALA A 187 -14.38 -40.88 5.60
N GLY A 188 -15.06 -40.20 6.52
CA GLY A 188 -14.62 -40.05 7.91
C GLY A 188 -13.55 -39.00 8.13
N ARG A 189 -13.15 -38.24 7.10
CA ARG A 189 -12.16 -37.17 7.20
C ARG A 189 -12.77 -35.82 6.96
N ASP A 190 -12.35 -34.84 7.74
CA ASP A 190 -12.74 -33.45 7.53
C ASP A 190 -12.01 -32.88 6.31
N VAL A 191 -12.81 -32.35 5.38
CA VAL A 191 -12.34 -31.79 4.12
C VAL A 191 -12.83 -30.35 4.00
N THR A 192 -11.91 -29.44 3.68
CA THR A 192 -12.26 -28.07 3.28
C THR A 192 -11.98 -27.86 1.81
N LEU A 193 -13.03 -27.65 1.03
CA LEU A 193 -12.96 -27.25 -0.38
C LEU A 193 -13.03 -25.72 -0.48
N ARG A 194 -12.25 -25.14 -1.38
CA ARG A 194 -12.28 -23.71 -1.67
C ARG A 194 -12.23 -23.47 -3.16
N ALA A 195 -13.05 -22.55 -3.64
CA ALA A 195 -13.03 -22.03 -5.00
C ALA A 195 -13.06 -20.50 -4.96
N ARG A 196 -12.24 -19.84 -5.77
CA ARG A 196 -12.16 -18.38 -5.84
C ARG A 196 -11.91 -17.91 -7.27
N ILE A 197 -12.52 -16.79 -7.62
CA ILE A 197 -12.28 -16.04 -8.85
C ILE A 197 -11.78 -14.66 -8.46
N ASP A 198 -10.54 -14.36 -8.81
CA ASP A 198 -9.96 -13.03 -8.70
C ASP A 198 -10.24 -12.22 -9.95
N ASN A 199 -10.42 -10.91 -9.80
CA ASN A 199 -10.70 -10.00 -10.92
C ASN A 199 -11.89 -10.50 -11.76
N VAL A 200 -13.05 -10.68 -11.12
CA VAL A 200 -14.26 -11.23 -11.76
C VAL A 200 -14.66 -10.42 -13.00
N THR A 201 -14.42 -9.12 -13.01
CA THR A 201 -14.74 -8.24 -14.14
C THR A 201 -13.72 -8.31 -15.29
N ASP A 202 -12.62 -9.06 -15.10
CA ASP A 202 -11.53 -9.22 -16.07
C ASP A 202 -10.98 -7.89 -16.59
N ARG A 203 -10.85 -6.91 -15.69
CA ARG A 203 -10.29 -5.61 -16.04
C ARG A 203 -8.78 -5.69 -16.18
N ASN A 204 -8.28 -5.09 -17.26
CA ASN A 204 -6.86 -4.80 -17.45
C ASN A 204 -6.57 -3.38 -16.96
N TYR A 205 -5.58 -3.23 -16.08
CA TYR A 205 -5.20 -1.95 -15.51
C TYR A 205 -3.74 -1.98 -15.04
N TRP A 206 -3.12 -0.81 -14.95
CA TRP A 206 -1.83 -0.66 -14.29
C TRP A 206 -2.05 -0.61 -12.78
N SER A 207 -1.61 -1.64 -12.07
CA SER A 207 -1.86 -1.80 -10.63
C SER A 207 -0.95 -0.93 -9.77
N SER A 208 0.24 -0.62 -10.25
CA SER A 208 1.16 0.29 -9.58
C SER A 208 2.23 0.87 -10.52
N ALA A 209 2.95 1.87 -10.04
CA ALA A 209 4.10 2.52 -10.63
C ALA A 209 5.22 2.47 -9.59
N VAL A 210 6.40 2.03 -9.97
CA VAL A 210 7.56 1.89 -9.08
C VAL A 210 8.64 2.83 -9.54
N ALA A 211 9.15 3.67 -8.65
CA ALA A 211 10.27 4.57 -8.97
C ALA A 211 11.56 3.77 -9.22
N LEU A 212 12.07 3.82 -10.45
CA LEU A 212 13.38 3.31 -10.84
C LEU A 212 14.11 4.42 -11.63
N PHE A 213 15.20 4.94 -11.06
CA PHE A 213 16.12 5.88 -11.73
C PHE A 213 15.38 6.99 -12.53
N ASP A 214 14.67 7.86 -11.82
CA ASP A 214 13.87 8.99 -12.33
C ASP A 214 12.65 8.63 -13.22
N SER A 215 12.41 7.35 -13.51
CA SER A 215 11.26 6.86 -14.30
C SER A 215 10.40 5.86 -13.51
N GLY A 216 9.08 5.97 -13.62
CA GLY A 216 8.18 4.95 -13.08
C GLY A 216 8.13 3.72 -13.98
N SER A 217 8.44 2.55 -13.45
CA SER A 217 8.08 1.26 -14.08
C SER A 217 6.64 0.91 -13.73
N LEU A 218 5.89 0.38 -14.69
CA LEU A 218 4.48 0.05 -14.52
C LEU A 218 4.29 -1.44 -14.24
N VAL A 219 3.41 -1.76 -13.31
CA VAL A 219 3.01 -3.14 -12.99
C VAL A 219 1.63 -3.39 -13.56
N LEU A 220 1.49 -4.37 -14.45
CA LEU A 220 0.20 -4.77 -15.00
C LEU A 220 -0.54 -5.69 -14.01
N ALA A 221 -1.84 -5.49 -13.87
CA ALA A 221 -2.68 -6.35 -13.06
C ALA A 221 -2.76 -7.78 -13.61
N SER A 222 -2.90 -8.76 -12.71
CA SER A 222 -3.24 -10.13 -13.11
C SER A 222 -4.63 -10.17 -13.76
N PRO A 223 -4.81 -10.98 -14.82
CA PRO A 223 -6.13 -11.18 -15.43
C PRO A 223 -7.05 -11.96 -14.50
N ARG A 224 -8.30 -12.18 -14.92
CA ARG A 224 -9.21 -13.08 -14.19
C ARG A 224 -8.53 -14.42 -13.91
N THR A 225 -8.49 -14.80 -12.64
CA THR A 225 -7.80 -16.02 -12.21
C THR A 225 -8.74 -16.89 -11.40
N VAL A 226 -8.88 -18.16 -11.78
CA VAL A 226 -9.69 -19.15 -11.07
C VAL A 226 -8.76 -20.06 -10.27
N VAL A 227 -9.05 -20.22 -8.97
CA VAL A 227 -8.28 -21.07 -8.07
C VAL A 227 -9.21 -22.03 -7.34
N VAL A 228 -8.89 -23.31 -7.37
CA VAL A 228 -9.57 -24.37 -6.62
C VAL A 228 -8.55 -25.09 -5.74
N SER A 229 -8.90 -25.37 -4.49
CA SER A 229 -8.04 -26.10 -3.56
C SER A 229 -8.84 -26.95 -2.58
N ALA A 230 -8.18 -27.98 -2.03
CA ALA A 230 -8.73 -28.85 -1.00
C ALA A 230 -7.70 -29.03 0.13
N THR A 231 -8.19 -29.09 1.36
CA THR A 231 -7.39 -29.48 2.54
C THR A 231 -8.08 -30.68 3.20
N VAL A 232 -7.32 -31.73 3.53
CA VAL A 232 -7.82 -32.94 4.19
C VAL A 232 -7.11 -33.08 5.53
N ALA A 233 -7.87 -33.23 6.62
CA ALA A 233 -7.31 -33.57 7.93
C ALA A 233 -7.06 -35.10 8.01
N PHE A 234 -5.92 -35.49 8.59
CA PHE A 234 -5.50 -36.88 8.76
C PHE A 234 -5.43 -37.26 10.23
#